data_AF-A0A0C2IPU9-F1
#
_entry.id   AF-A0A0C2IPU9-F1
#
_cell.length_a   1.000
_cell.length_b   1.000
_cell.length_c   1.000
_cell.angle_alpha   90.00
_cell.angle_beta   90.00
_cell.angle_gamma   90.00
#
_symmetry.space_group_name_H-M   'P 1'
#
loop_
_entity.id
_entity.type
_entity.pdbx_description
1 polymer ?
#
loop_
_entity_poly.entity_id
_entity_poly.type
_entity_poly.pdbx_seq_one_letter_code
_entity_poly.pdbx_strand_id
1 'polypeptide(L)'
;MNSVQIYPNKYNTDFIFLKQASNKGNDEIDEPFIFASNDGGRTFDINRFTVDGRPLHISRVIPTKDYMFCISDTNLTFVYIDINLKESHINTFEENAQVTPHPYFVNFVAKLVPEKNSEVCSD
;
A
#
# COMPACT_ATOMS: atom_id res chain seq x y z
N MET A 1 4.87 4.19 -23.11
CA MET A 1 5.97 4.08 -22.11
C MET A 1 5.36 3.65 -20.80
N ASN A 2 5.87 2.57 -20.19
CA ASN A 2 5.45 2.18 -18.84
C ASN A 2 6.12 3.14 -17.86
N SER A 3 5.33 3.86 -17.05
CA SER A 3 5.89 4.73 -16.02
C SER A 3 6.19 3.92 -14.77
N VAL A 4 7.30 4.22 -14.12
CA VAL A 4 7.68 3.63 -12.83
C VAL A 4 7.53 4.71 -11.77
N GLN A 5 6.78 4.40 -10.72
CA GLN A 5 6.64 5.25 -9.54
C GLN A 5 7.64 4.79 -8.48
N ILE A 6 8.38 5.75 -7.93
CA ILE A 6 9.42 5.52 -6.92
C ILE A 6 8.90 6.03 -5.58
N TYR A 7 8.97 5.19 -4.56
CA TYR A 7 8.61 5.52 -3.18
C TYR A 7 9.84 5.32 -2.28
N PRO A 8 10.69 6.33 -2.15
CA PRO A 8 11.80 6.28 -1.20
C PRO A 8 11.27 6.47 0.22
N ASN A 9 11.83 5.75 1.20
CA ASN A 9 11.53 6.04 2.58
C ASN A 9 12.33 7.25 3.06
N LYS A 10 11.63 8.35 3.37
CA LYS A 10 12.27 9.60 3.82
C LYS A 10 13.00 9.51 5.17
N TYR A 11 12.73 8.47 5.95
CA TYR A 11 13.38 8.22 7.25
C TYR A 11 14.54 7.22 7.15
N ASN A 12 14.54 6.38 6.12
CA ASN A 12 15.59 5.41 5.84
C ASN A 12 15.81 5.31 4.32
N THR A 13 16.86 5.96 3.83
CA THR A 13 17.14 6.06 2.40
C THR A 13 17.46 4.73 1.74
N ASP A 14 17.80 3.72 2.52
CA ASP A 14 18.11 2.39 2.00
C ASP A 14 16.84 1.62 1.60
N PHE A 15 15.69 2.03 2.14
CA PHE A 15 14.42 1.37 1.93
C PHE A 15 13.60 2.05 0.82
N ILE A 16 13.50 1.40 -0.34
CA ILE A 16 12.91 1.98 -1.56
C ILE A 16 11.95 0.98 -2.19
N PHE A 17 10.74 1.43 -2.53
CA PHE A 17 9.82 0.68 -3.39
C PHE A 17 9.74 1.30 -4.78
N LEU A 18 9.75 0.46 -5.82
CA LEU A 18 9.40 0.83 -7.18
C LEU A 18 8.14 0.06 -7.58
N LYS A 19 7.15 0.81 -8.06
CA LYS A 19 5.91 0.24 -8.59
C LYS A 19 5.80 0.60 -10.06
N GLN A 20 5.63 -0.41 -10.90
CA GLN A 20 5.29 -0.18 -12.30
C GLN A 20 3.82 0.24 -12.41
N ALA A 21 3.55 1.33 -13.10
CA ALA A 21 2.17 1.68 -13.45
C ALA A 21 1.65 0.67 -14.47
N SER A 22 0.56 -0.01 -14.13
CA SER A 22 -0.16 -0.85 -15.08
C SER A 22 -0.84 0.07 -16.10
N ASN A 23 -0.44 -0.04 -17.37
CA ASN A 23 -1.19 0.53 -18.47
C ASN A 23 -2.42 -0.36 -18.67
N LYS A 24 -3.64 0.19 -18.52
CA LYS A 24 -4.94 -0.49 -18.68
C LYS A 24 -5.22 -0.98 -20.12
N GLY A 25 -4.24 -1.60 -20.78
CA GLY A 25 -4.25 -1.86 -22.22
C GLY A 25 -4.48 -3.32 -22.63
N ASN A 26 -4.11 -4.31 -21.80
CA ASN A 26 -4.22 -5.72 -22.18
C ASN A 26 -4.77 -6.56 -21.02
N ASP A 27 -5.72 -7.44 -21.33
CA ASP A 27 -6.49 -8.33 -20.45
C ASP A 27 -5.66 -9.46 -19.77
N GLU A 28 -4.35 -9.29 -19.58
CA GLU A 28 -3.57 -10.17 -18.73
C GLU A 28 -3.53 -9.60 -17.32
N ILE A 29 -4.14 -10.33 -16.39
CA ILE A 29 -4.07 -10.09 -14.95
C ILE A 29 -2.62 -10.33 -14.53
N ASP A 30 -1.74 -9.37 -14.78
CA ASP A 30 -0.41 -9.37 -14.20
C ASP A 30 -0.57 -9.35 -12.68
N GLU A 31 -0.07 -10.39 -12.00
CA GLU A 31 -0.04 -10.44 -10.54
C GLU A 31 0.62 -9.16 -10.01
N PRO A 32 0.01 -8.43 -9.06
CA PRO A 32 0.59 -7.20 -8.56
C PRO A 32 1.92 -7.49 -7.85
N PHE A 33 2.99 -6.86 -8.30
CA PHE A 33 4.30 -6.93 -7.66
C PHE A 33 4.90 -5.54 -7.45
N ILE A 34 5.82 -5.44 -6.50
CA ILE A 34 6.66 -4.28 -6.23
C ILE A 34 8.12 -4.71 -6.29
N PHE A 35 8.98 -3.89 -6.87
CA PHE A 35 10.42 -4.04 -6.68
C PHE A 35 10.79 -3.34 -5.37
N ALA A 36 11.43 -4.05 -4.46
CA ALA A 36 11.83 -3.49 -3.18
C ALA A 36 13.35 -3.59 -3.03
N SER A 37 13.95 -2.53 -2.47
CA SER A 37 15.34 -2.48 -2.09
C SER A 37 15.45 -2.13 -0.62
N ASN A 38 16.39 -2.76 0.07
CA ASN A 38 16.81 -2.48 1.44
C ASN A 38 18.30 -2.11 1.53
N ASP A 39 18.92 -1.76 0.40
CA ASP A 39 20.35 -1.43 0.28
C ASP A 39 20.61 -0.14 -0.51
N GLY A 40 19.61 0.75 -0.55
CA GLY A 40 19.72 2.06 -1.22
C GLY A 40 19.58 1.98 -2.73
N GLY A 41 18.91 0.95 -3.23
CA GLY A 41 18.65 0.74 -4.65
C GLY A 41 19.82 0.10 -5.41
N ARG A 42 20.74 -0.58 -4.71
CA ARG A 42 21.82 -1.34 -5.39
C ARG A 42 21.28 -2.67 -5.91
N THR A 43 20.40 -3.30 -5.15
CA THR A 43 19.67 -4.50 -5.52
C THR A 43 18.17 -4.29 -5.34
N PHE A 44 17.37 -4.98 -6.16
CA PHE A 44 15.92 -4.94 -6.10
C PHE A 44 15.35 -6.35 -6.20
N ASP A 45 14.53 -6.72 -5.23
CA ASP A 45 13.80 -7.98 -5.21
C ASP A 45 12.34 -7.77 -5.60
N ILE A 46 11.81 -8.68 -6.40
CA ILE A 46 10.38 -8.71 -6.76
C ILE A 46 9.60 -9.27 -5.56
N ASN A 47 8.75 -8.45 -4.97
CA ASN A 47 7.87 -8.84 -3.89
C ASN A 47 6.41 -8.89 -4.36
N ARG A 48 5.77 -10.02 -4.06
CA ARG A 48 4.34 -10.25 -4.25
C ARG A 48 3.73 -10.37 -2.86
N PHE A 49 3.03 -9.32 -2.44
CA PHE A 49 2.39 -9.30 -1.14
C PHE A 49 1.05 -10.00 -1.22
N THR A 50 0.72 -10.80 -0.20
CA THR A 50 -0.53 -11.57 -0.15
C THR A 50 -1.21 -11.38 1.18
N VAL A 51 -2.52 -11.14 1.15
CA VAL A 51 -3.35 -11.10 2.35
C VAL A 51 -4.41 -12.18 2.21
N ASP A 52 -4.48 -13.10 3.19
CA ASP A 52 -5.39 -14.24 3.19
C ASP A 52 -5.32 -15.09 1.90
N GLY A 53 -4.11 -15.29 1.38
CA GLY A 53 -3.86 -16.04 0.14
C GLY A 53 -4.28 -15.32 -1.15
N ARG A 54 -4.70 -14.06 -1.07
CA ARG A 54 -5.06 -13.23 -2.24
C ARG A 54 -3.98 -12.17 -2.52
N PRO A 55 -3.66 -11.89 -3.79
CA PRO A 55 -2.72 -10.82 -4.13
C PRO A 55 -3.19 -9.46 -3.62
N LEU A 56 -2.29 -8.73 -2.97
CA LEU A 56 -2.54 -7.38 -2.47
C LEU A 56 -2.20 -6.35 -3.53
N HIS A 57 -3.21 -5.66 -4.06
CA HIS A 57 -3.02 -4.64 -5.09
C HIS A 57 -2.69 -3.29 -4.45
N ILE A 58 -1.40 -3.00 -4.27
CA ILE A 58 -0.97 -1.77 -3.61
C ILE A 58 -1.29 -0.54 -4.48
N SER A 59 -2.27 0.25 -4.07
CA SER A 59 -2.66 1.51 -4.72
C SER A 59 -1.71 2.64 -4.33
N ARG A 60 -1.38 2.74 -3.03
CA ARG A 60 -0.63 3.85 -2.45
C ARG A 60 0.42 3.34 -1.46
N VAL A 61 1.53 4.05 -1.36
CA VAL A 61 2.60 3.80 -0.38
C VAL A 61 2.89 5.10 0.36
N ILE A 62 2.88 5.04 1.69
CA ILE A 62 3.16 6.17 2.58
C ILE A 62 4.35 5.76 3.47
N PRO A 63 5.52 6.38 3.30
CA PRO A 63 6.65 6.09 4.18
C PRO A 63 6.43 6.56 5.60
N THR A 64 6.67 5.67 6.56
CA THR A 64 6.75 5.94 8.00
C THR A 64 8.17 5.64 8.49
N LYS A 65 8.49 5.97 9.74
CA LYS A 65 9.87 5.87 10.26
C LYS A 65 10.55 4.54 9.94
N ASP A 66 9.90 3.44 10.30
CA ASP A 66 10.50 2.10 10.23
C ASP A 66 9.83 1.20 9.17
N TYR A 67 8.81 1.71 8.48
CA TYR A 67 7.96 0.91 7.58
C TYR A 67 7.51 1.68 6.34
N MET A 68 7.18 0.94 5.28
CA MET A 68 6.30 1.39 4.20
C MET A 68 4.86 1.04 4.57
N PHE A 69 4.00 2.04 4.71
CA PHE A 69 2.57 1.83 4.89
C PHE A 69 1.90 1.70 3.52
N CYS A 70 1.44 0.51 3.18
CA CYS A 70 0.85 0.21 1.89
C CYS A 70 -0.66 0.10 2.01
N ILE A 71 -1.36 0.78 1.10
CA ILE A 71 -2.82 0.78 1.03
C ILE A 71 -3.23 0.12 -0.28
N SER A 72 -4.16 -0.81 -0.19
CA SER A 72 -4.89 -1.36 -1.32
C SER A 72 -6.34 -0.89 -1.27
N ASP A 73 -6.71 -0.02 -2.20
CA ASP A 73 -8.10 0.44 -2.32
C ASP A 73 -8.99 -0.67 -2.92
N THR A 74 -8.44 -1.57 -3.75
CA THR A 74 -9.16 -2.73 -4.32
C THR A 74 -9.46 -3.79 -3.27
N ASN A 75 -8.49 -4.10 -2.40
CA ASN A 75 -8.68 -5.08 -1.33
C ASN A 75 -9.32 -4.48 -0.07
N LEU A 76 -9.47 -3.15 0.00
CA LEU A 76 -9.86 -2.42 1.20
C LEU A 76 -9.00 -2.79 2.42
N THR A 77 -7.69 -2.89 2.21
CA THR A 77 -6.71 -3.35 3.20
C THR A 77 -5.50 -2.44 3.26
N PHE A 78 -4.98 -2.21 4.46
CA PHE A 78 -3.64 -1.65 4.65
C PHE A 78 -2.71 -2.65 5.35
N VAL A 79 -1.41 -2.51 5.09
CA VAL A 79 -0.35 -3.33 5.68
C VAL A 79 0.89 -2.47 5.92
N TYR A 80 1.64 -2.78 6.97
CA TYR A 80 2.97 -2.24 7.20
C TYR A 80 4.02 -3.23 6.72
N ILE A 81 4.96 -2.78 5.89
CA ILE A 81 6.08 -3.60 5.42
C ILE A 81 7.38 -3.01 5.98
N ASP A 82 8.16 -3.84 6.68
CA ASP A 82 9.44 -3.43 7.27
C ASP A 82 10.59 -3.48 6.25
N ILE A 83 11.78 -3.03 6.65
CA ILE A 83 12.99 -3.07 5.81
C ILE A 83 13.44 -4.49 5.42
N ASN A 84 13.01 -5.51 6.18
CA ASN A 84 13.25 -6.92 5.85
C ASN A 84 12.15 -7.49 4.95
N LEU A 85 11.29 -6.62 4.42
CA LEU A 85 10.18 -6.94 3.52
C LEU A 85 9.13 -7.84 4.18
N LYS A 86 9.03 -7.81 5.52
CA LYS A 86 8.03 -8.55 6.28
C LYS A 86 6.77 -7.73 6.47
N GLU A 87 5.64 -8.36 6.21
CA GLU A 87 4.30 -7.82 6.41
C GLU A 87 3.92 -7.85 7.89
N SER A 88 3.23 -6.81 8.35
CA SER A 88 2.70 -6.71 9.72
C SER A 88 1.49 -5.77 9.77
N HIS A 89 0.71 -5.86 10.85
CA HIS A 89 -0.42 -4.97 11.11
C HIS A 89 -1.43 -4.87 9.93
N ILE A 90 -1.70 -6.01 9.30
CA ILE A 90 -2.66 -6.11 8.19
C ILE A 90 -4.07 -5.89 8.74
N ASN A 91 -4.78 -4.91 8.19
CA ASN A 91 -6.16 -4.61 8.60
C ASN A 91 -7.00 -4.15 7.41
N THR A 92 -8.27 -4.49 7.44
CA THR A 92 -9.25 -4.00 6.48
C THR A 92 -9.84 -2.66 6.91
N PHE A 93 -10.40 -1.93 5.95
CA PHE A 93 -11.09 -0.66 6.17
C PHE A 93 -12.37 -0.57 5.31
N GLU A 94 -13.23 0.39 5.62
CA GLU A 94 -14.51 0.59 4.93
C GLU A 94 -14.31 1.25 3.56
N GLU A 95 -15.22 0.96 2.64
CA GLU A 95 -15.24 1.64 1.35
C GLU A 95 -15.29 3.17 1.51
N ASN A 96 -14.53 3.88 0.69
CA ASN A 96 -14.37 5.35 0.73
C ASN A 96 -13.72 5.90 2.00
N ALA A 97 -13.21 5.06 2.91
CA ALA A 97 -12.46 5.55 4.05
C ALA A 97 -11.11 6.16 3.61
N GLN A 98 -10.77 7.32 4.16
CA GLN A 98 -9.43 7.88 4.05
C GLN A 98 -8.60 7.39 5.24
N VAL A 99 -7.55 6.65 4.94
CA VAL A 99 -6.65 6.04 5.93
C VAL A 99 -5.31 6.77 5.90
N THR A 100 -4.82 7.21 7.06
CA THR A 100 -3.53 7.89 7.23
C THR A 100 -2.77 7.30 8.43
N PRO A 101 -1.54 6.79 8.25
CA PRO A 101 -0.76 6.26 9.36
C PRO A 101 -0.15 7.38 10.21
N HIS A 102 0.06 7.13 11.51
CA HIS A 102 0.91 8.00 12.31
C HIS A 102 2.37 7.85 11.86
N PRO A 103 3.14 8.93 11.65
CA PRO A 103 4.48 8.85 11.06
C PRO A 103 5.52 8.07 11.88
N TYR A 104 5.30 7.95 13.20
CA TYR A 104 6.26 7.35 14.14
C TYR A 104 5.74 6.16 14.96
N PHE A 105 4.42 5.93 14.98
CA PHE A 105 3.82 4.95 15.90
C PHE A 105 2.87 4.05 15.11
N VAL A 106 3.35 2.86 14.75
CA VAL A 106 2.62 1.92 13.87
C VAL A 106 1.26 1.48 14.40
N ASN A 107 1.06 1.55 15.72
CA ASN A 107 -0.19 1.19 16.37
C ASN A 107 -1.30 2.25 16.21
N PHE A 108 -0.99 3.40 15.58
CA PHE A 108 -1.95 4.49 15.41
C PHE A 108 -2.18 4.76 13.92
N VAL A 109 -3.43 4.58 13.50
CA VAL A 109 -3.91 4.89 12.16
C VAL A 109 -5.16 5.75 12.30
N ALA A 110 -5.17 6.91 11.65
CA ALA A 110 -6.34 7.76 11.55
C ALA A 110 -7.19 7.32 10.36
N LYS A 111 -8.51 7.26 10.58
CA LYS A 111 -9.49 6.86 9.57
C LYS A 111 -10.63 7.87 9.53
N LEU A 112 -10.87 8.46 8.37
CA LEU A 112 -12.02 9.32 8.10
C LEU A 112 -13.00 8.57 7.19
N VAL A 113 -14.21 8.33 7.68
CA VAL A 113 -15.25 7.58 6.95
C VAL A 113 -16.40 8.55 6.66
N PRO A 114 -16.83 8.71 5.39
CA PRO A 114 -18.02 9.49 5.07
C PRO A 114 -19.25 8.91 5.79
N GLU A 115 -20.12 9.79 6.29
CA GLU A 115 -21.42 9.36 6.79
C GLU A 115 -22.20 8.74 5.63
N LYS A 116 -22.73 7.53 5.84
CA LYS A 116 -23.60 6.90 4.85
C LYS A 116 -24.86 7.77 4.81
N ASN A 117 -25.13 8.45 3.69
CA ASN A 117 -26.40 9.14 3.50
C ASN A 117 -27.50 8.13 3.80
N SER A 118 -28.15 8.26 4.95
CA SER A 118 -29.38 7.53 5.24
C SER A 118 -30.32 7.92 4.11
N GLU A 119 -30.74 6.94 3.31
CA GLU A 119 -31.85 7.12 2.39
C GLU A 119 -32.95 7.80 3.18
N VAL A 120 -33.23 9.06 2.81
CA VAL A 120 -34.38 9.77 3.36
C VAL A 120 -35.57 8.91 2.96
N CYS A 121 -36.16 8.20 3.91
CA CYS A 121 -37.47 7.59 3.72
C CYS A 121 -38.41 8.73 3.36
N SER A 122 -38.73 8.86 2.08
CA SER A 122 -39.80 9.72 1.62
C SER A 122 -41.10 9.00 1.93
N ASP A 123 -41.80 9.49 2.96
CA ASP A 123 -43.19 9.15 3.29
C ASP A 123 -44.16 9.53 2.15
#